data_AF-A0A1F4GIF7-F1
#
_entry.id   AF-A0A1F4GIF7-F1
#
_cell.length_a   1.000
_cell.length_b   1.000
_cell.length_c   1.000
_cell.angle_alpha   90.00
_cell.angle_beta   90.00
_cell.angle_gamma   90.00
#
_symmetry.space_group_name_H-M   'P 1'
#
loop_
_entity.id
_entity.type
_entity.pdbx_description
1 polymer ?
#
loop_
_entity_poly.entity_id
_entity_poly.type
_entity_poly.pdbx_seq_one_letter_code
_entity_poly.pdbx_strand_id
1 'polypeptide(L)'
;MEISAAEFKAKCLKLMDEIAKTRKPVVITKRGKPVAKLVPADPEPRRPLFGCMAGTVKFEGDIVAPLDVVWEVEAETEPNLYPRKRQTRRRG
;
A
#
# COMPACT_ATOMS: atom_id res chain seq x y z
N MET A 1 0.07 -29.54 4.55
CA MET A 1 -0.67 -30.62 5.25
C MET A 1 -1.53 -31.33 4.22
N GLU A 2 -1.66 -32.65 4.32
CA GLU A 2 -2.51 -33.47 3.44
C GLU A 2 -3.63 -34.11 4.24
N ILE A 3 -4.84 -34.16 3.68
CA ILE A 3 -6.00 -34.81 4.28
C ILE A 3 -6.72 -35.68 3.25
N SER A 4 -7.38 -36.73 3.71
CA SER A 4 -8.23 -37.54 2.83
C SER A 4 -9.52 -36.80 2.47
N ALA A 5 -10.11 -37.14 1.32
CA ALA A 5 -11.41 -36.62 0.91
C ALA A 5 -12.53 -36.95 1.91
N ALA A 6 -12.43 -38.08 2.63
CA ALA A 6 -13.38 -38.45 3.67
C ALA A 6 -13.27 -37.51 4.88
N GLU A 7 -12.05 -37.20 5.32
CA GLU A 7 -11.81 -36.26 6.40
C GLU A 7 -12.21 -34.82 6.01
N PHE A 8 -11.89 -34.41 4.78
CA PHE A 8 -12.31 -33.13 4.24
C PHE A 8 -13.84 -33.01 4.28
N LYS A 9 -14.59 -34.03 3.84
CA LYS A 9 -16.06 -34.03 3.88
C LYS A 9 -16.61 -33.88 5.30
N ALA A 10 -15.97 -34.53 6.28
CA ALA A 10 -16.41 -34.48 7.68
C ALA A 10 -16.11 -33.13 8.37
N LYS A 11 -15.03 -32.43 7.98
CA LYS A 11 -14.53 -31.22 8.67
C LYS A 11 -14.49 -29.98 7.78
N CYS A 12 -15.22 -29.99 6.66
CA CYS A 12 -15.11 -29.02 5.58
C CYS A 12 -15.18 -27.56 6.06
N LEU A 13 -16.25 -27.19 6.78
CA LEU A 13 -16.47 -25.82 7.26
C LEU A 13 -15.38 -25.36 8.24
N LYS A 14 -15.01 -26.22 9.20
CA LYS A 14 -13.96 -25.92 10.17
C LYS A 14 -12.60 -25.68 9.48
N LEU A 15 -12.29 -26.48 8.45
CA LEU A 15 -11.07 -26.31 7.67
C LEU A 15 -11.07 -25.01 6.87
N MET A 16 -12.22 -24.59 6.31
CA MET A 16 -12.33 -23.29 5.65
C MET A 16 -12.02 -22.14 6.62
N ASP A 17 -12.59 -22.16 7.83
CA ASP A 17 -12.34 -21.14 8.86
C ASP A 17 -10.87 -21.12 9.32
N GLU A 18 -10.28 -22.30 9.50
CA GLU A 18 -8.89 -22.43 9.92
C GLU A 18 -7.93 -21.92 8.84
N ILE A 19 -8.19 -22.24 7.57
CA ILE A 19 -7.38 -21.77 6.45
C ILE A 19 -7.54 -20.27 6.24
N ALA A 20 -8.74 -19.72 6.43
CA ALA A 20 -8.97 -18.27 6.37
C ALA A 20 -8.15 -17.53 7.44
N LYS A 21 -8.03 -18.08 8.65
CA LYS A 21 -7.26 -17.49 9.76
C LYS A 21 -5.75 -17.69 9.63
N THR A 22 -5.33 -18.91 9.32
CA THR A 22 -3.91 -19.30 9.35
C THR A 22 -3.20 -19.09 8.02
N ARG A 23 -3.95 -18.97 6.92
CA ARG A 23 -3.47 -18.96 5.54
C ARG A 23 -2.59 -20.14 5.14
N LYS A 24 -2.64 -21.25 5.88
CA LYS A 24 -1.89 -22.46 5.57
C LYS A 24 -2.69 -23.31 4.57
N PRO A 25 -2.17 -23.60 3.36
CA PRO A 25 -2.89 -24.40 2.40
C PRO A 25 -2.91 -25.89 2.77
N VAL A 26 -3.99 -26.57 2.37
CA VAL A 26 -4.20 -28.00 2.62
C VAL A 26 -4.46 -28.73 1.30
N VAL A 27 -3.79 -29.87 1.10
CA VAL A 27 -3.99 -30.72 -0.07
C VAL A 27 -4.99 -31.83 0.28
N ILE A 28 -6.01 -31.99 -0.55
CA ILE A 28 -7.03 -33.03 -0.42
C ILE A 28 -6.64 -34.19 -1.33
N THR A 29 -6.55 -35.38 -0.76
CA THR A 29 -6.22 -36.62 -1.47
C THR A 29 -7.41 -37.56 -1.54
N LYS A 30 -7.51 -38.34 -2.63
CA LYS A 30 -8.48 -39.43 -2.78
C LYS A 30 -7.71 -40.69 -3.14
N ARG A 31 -7.78 -41.72 -2.28
CA ARG A 31 -7.00 -42.96 -2.43
C ARG A 31 -5.49 -42.70 -2.54
N GLY A 32 -4.96 -41.81 -1.70
CA GLY A 32 -3.53 -41.45 -1.67
C GLY A 32 -3.07 -40.55 -2.83
N LYS A 33 -3.94 -40.21 -3.78
CA LYS A 33 -3.60 -39.30 -4.89
C LYS A 33 -4.12 -37.89 -4.61
N PRO A 34 -3.32 -36.83 -4.75
CA PRO A 34 -3.79 -35.45 -4.61
C PRO A 34 -4.82 -35.12 -5.71
N VAL A 35 -5.95 -34.54 -5.31
CA VAL A 35 -7.06 -34.21 -6.23
C VAL A 35 -7.48 -32.74 -6.18
N ALA A 36 -7.27 -32.06 -5.05
CA ALA A 36 -7.60 -30.66 -4.89
C ALA A 36 -6.69 -30.01 -3.85
N LYS A 37 -6.61 -28.67 -3.85
CA LYS A 37 -5.91 -27.88 -2.85
C LYS A 37 -6.83 -26.78 -2.36
N LEU A 38 -7.05 -26.73 -1.06
CA LEU A 38 -7.77 -25.64 -0.42
C LEU A 38 -6.75 -24.56 -0.02
N VAL A 39 -6.98 -23.35 -0.51
CA VAL A 39 -6.17 -22.16 -0.27
C VAL A 39 -7.08 -21.08 0.34
N PRO A 40 -6.54 -20.17 1.16
CA PRO A 40 -7.30 -19.01 1.61
C PRO A 40 -7.79 -18.21 0.40
N ALA A 41 -9.01 -17.68 0.49
CA ALA A 41 -9.51 -16.76 -0.51
C ALA A 41 -8.62 -15.51 -0.58
N ASP A 42 -8.43 -14.98 -1.79
CA ASP A 42 -7.78 -13.70 -1.97
C ASP A 42 -8.59 -12.61 -1.26
N PRO A 43 -7.94 -11.65 -0.59
CA PRO A 43 -8.65 -10.51 -0.04
C PRO A 43 -9.37 -9.78 -1.18
N GLU A 44 -10.52 -9.17 -0.87
CA GLU A 44 -11.17 -8.28 -1.82
C GLU A 44 -10.13 -7.29 -2.37
N PRO A 45 -10.10 -7.09 -3.71
CA PRO A 45 -9.17 -6.15 -4.31
C PRO A 45 -9.41 -4.79 -3.67
N ARG A 46 -8.45 -4.36 -2.85
CA ARG A 46 -8.46 -3.00 -2.30
C ARG A 46 -8.49 -2.04 -3.48
N ARG A 47 -9.28 -0.96 -3.36
CA ARG A 47 -9.22 0.12 -4.34
C ARG A 47 -7.75 0.49 -4.55
N PRO A 48 -7.27 0.56 -5.80
CA PRO A 48 -5.88 0.90 -6.05
C PRO A 48 -5.58 2.22 -5.35
N LEU A 49 -4.50 2.25 -4.56
CA LEU A 49 -4.07 3.47 -3.88
C LEU A 49 -3.74 4.56 -4.91
N PHE A 50 -3.18 4.16 -6.05
CA PHE A 50 -2.94 5.06 -7.15
C PHE A 50 -4.25 5.44 -7.84
N GLY A 51 -4.54 6.74 -7.90
CA GLY A 51 -5.76 7.26 -8.52
C GLY A 51 -7.04 7.12 -7.68
N CYS A 52 -6.94 6.77 -6.39
CA CYS A 52 -8.13 6.65 -5.51
C CYS A 52 -8.92 7.96 -5.34
N MET A 53 -8.27 9.10 -5.57
CA MET A 53 -8.85 10.45 -5.56
C MET A 53 -8.95 11.07 -6.96
N ALA A 54 -8.75 10.28 -8.03
CA ALA A 54 -8.90 10.80 -9.39
C ALA A 54 -10.34 11.30 -9.60
N GLY A 55 -10.48 12.54 -10.05
CA GLY A 55 -11.78 13.17 -10.26
C GLY A 55 -12.48 13.71 -9.02
N THR A 56 -11.88 13.62 -7.82
CA THR A 56 -12.46 14.24 -6.60
C THR A 56 -11.98 15.67 -6.36
N VAL A 57 -11.00 16.15 -7.13
CA VAL A 57 -10.49 17.53 -7.03
C VAL A 57 -11.50 18.49 -7.65
N LYS A 58 -11.90 19.50 -6.88
CA LYS A 58 -12.70 20.63 -7.35
C LYS A 58 -11.82 21.88 -7.31
N PHE A 59 -11.66 22.55 -8.44
CA PHE A 59 -10.99 23.83 -8.51
C PHE A 59 -11.97 24.93 -8.08
N GLU A 60 -11.68 25.60 -6.97
CA GLU A 60 -12.43 26.77 -6.52
C GLU A 60 -11.63 28.02 -6.89
N GLY A 61 -11.88 28.56 -8.08
CA GLY A 61 -11.22 29.76 -8.60
C GLY A 61 -9.92 29.48 -9.36
N ASP A 62 -9.17 30.56 -9.61
CA ASP A 62 -7.86 30.51 -10.26
C ASP A 62 -6.77 30.25 -9.20
N ILE A 63 -6.04 29.15 -9.37
CA ILE A 63 -4.96 28.72 -8.47
C ILE A 63 -3.56 29.14 -8.97
N VAL A 64 -3.48 29.70 -10.17
CA VAL A 64 -2.22 30.06 -10.84
C VAL A 64 -2.03 31.57 -10.86
N ALA A 65 -3.12 32.34 -10.76
CA ALA A 65 -3.05 33.79 -10.64
C ALA A 65 -2.14 34.23 -9.47
N PRO A 66 -1.37 35.32 -9.67
CA PRO A 66 -0.60 35.91 -8.59
C PRO A 66 -1.55 36.40 -7.48
N LEU A 67 -1.12 36.25 -6.25
CA LEU A 67 -1.79 36.85 -5.11
C LEU A 67 -1.43 38.35 -5.05
N ASP A 68 -2.35 39.17 -4.54
CA ASP A 68 -2.08 40.60 -4.28
C ASP A 68 -1.29 40.79 -2.97
N VAL A 69 -0.21 40.02 -2.84
CA VAL A 69 0.74 40.09 -1.73
C VAL A 69 2.15 39.95 -2.28
N VAL A 70 3.06 40.78 -1.78
CA VAL A 70 4.48 40.70 -2.12
C VAL A 70 5.12 39.62 -1.26
N TRP A 71 5.78 38.66 -1.90
CA TRP A 71 6.54 37.64 -1.19
C TRP A 71 7.89 38.20 -0.73
N GLU A 72 8.41 37.73 0.41
CA GLU A 72 9.70 38.20 0.95
C GLU A 72 10.86 38.03 -0.04
N VAL A 73 10.79 37.01 -0.92
CA VAL A 73 11.72 36.79 -2.05
C VAL A 73 11.75 37.99 -2.99
N GLU A 74 10.58 38.50 -3.35
CA GLU A 74 10.42 39.62 -4.29
C GLU A 74 10.78 40.95 -3.61
N ALA A 75 10.52 41.06 -2.31
CA ALA A 75 10.85 42.23 -1.51
C ALA A 75 12.35 42.32 -1.14
N GLU A 76 13.15 41.30 -1.46
CA GLU A 76 14.55 41.15 -1.01
C GLU A 76 14.71 41.28 0.52
N THR A 77 13.63 41.02 1.27
CA THR A 77 13.62 41.06 2.73
C THR A 77 13.86 39.69 3.35
N GLU A 78 14.08 38.64 2.54
CA GLU A 78 14.39 37.31 3.04
C GLU A 78 15.60 37.36 3.99
N PRO A 79 15.45 37.01 5.27
CA PRO A 79 16.60 36.83 6.15
C PRO A 79 17.47 35.74 5.53
N ASN A 80 18.80 35.91 5.58
CA ASN A 80 19.76 34.98 4.99
C ASN A 80 19.70 33.59 5.66
N LEU A 81 18.70 32.79 5.28
CA LEU A 81 18.42 31.45 5.76
C LEU A 81 19.47 30.45 5.27
N TYR A 82 20.15 30.79 4.16
CA TYR A 82 21.23 30.00 3.57
C TYR A 82 22.54 30.78 3.55
N PRO A 83 23.23 30.92 4.71
CA PRO A 83 24.51 31.59 4.77
C PRO A 83 25.50 30.90 3.81
N ARG A 84 26.09 31.67 2.89
CA ARG A 84 27.15 31.19 2.01
C ARG A 84 28.24 30.54 2.86
N LYS A 85 28.50 29.24 2.66
CA LYS A 85 29.57 28.53 3.37
C LYS A 85 30.88 29.28 3.14
N ARG A 86 31.48 29.80 4.21
CA ARG A 86 32.83 30.36 4.18
C ARG A 86 33.78 29.24 3.76
N GLN A 87 34.28 29.29 2.54
CA GLN A 87 35.33 28.41 2.07
C GLN A 87 36.60 28.78 2.85
N THR A 88 36.91 28.01 3.89
CA THR A 88 38.11 28.19 4.68
C THR A 88 39.32 27.95 3.78
N ARG A 89 40.04 29.03 3.44
CA ARG A 89 41.35 28.93 2.81
C ARG A 89 42.28 28.24 3.80
N ARG A 90 42.55 26.95 3.58
CA ARG A 90 43.63 26.22 4.26
C ARG A 90 44.95 26.94 3.95
N ARG A 91 45.48 27.70 4.92
CA ARG A 91 46.88 28.11 4.92
C ARG A 91 47.69 26.95 5.46
N GLY A 92 48.63 26.47 4.66
CA GLY A 92 49.64 25.48 5.04
C GLY A 92 50.77 26.10 5.85
#